data_AF-A0A843ECP0-F1
#
_entry.id   AF-A0A843ECP0-F1
#
_cell.length_a   1.000
_cell.length_b   1.000
_cell.length_c   1.000
_cell.angle_alpha   90.00
_cell.angle_beta   90.00
_cell.angle_gamma   90.00
#
_symmetry.space_group_name_H-M   'P 1'
#
loop_
_entity.id
_entity.type
_entity.pdbx_description
1 polymer ?
#
loop_
_entity_poly.entity_id
_entity_poly.type
_entity_poly.pdbx_seq_one_letter_code
_entity_poly.pdbx_strand_id
1 'polypeptide(L)' 'MITCNVCGHLNPIGALICENCGSDLSDSPDLGGFDDDEYY' A
#
# COMPACT_ATOMS: atom_id res chain seq x y z
N MET A 1 -2.50 -5.04 5.44
CA MET A 1 -3.68 -4.45 4.76
C MET A 1 -3.29 -3.02 4.42
N ILE A 2 -3.73 -2.45 3.31
CA ILE A 2 -3.25 -1.13 2.86
C ILE A 2 -4.31 -0.09 3.19
N THR A 3 -3.96 0.90 4.00
CA THR A 3 -4.85 2.04 4.22
C THR A 3 -4.61 3.07 3.14
N CYS A 4 -5.65 3.42 2.39
CA CYS A 4 -5.58 4.47 1.39
C CYS A 4 -5.29 5.81 2.07
N ASN A 5 -4.16 6.44 1.72
CA ASN A 5 -3.77 7.76 2.22
C ASN A 5 -4.68 8.91 1.72
N VAL A 6 -5.47 8.66 0.68
CA VAL A 6 -6.38 9.67 0.09
C VAL A 6 -7.75 9.66 0.77
N CYS A 7 -8.36 8.49 0.96
CA CYS A 7 -9.73 8.38 1.49
C CYS A 7 -9.86 7.57 2.79
N GLY A 8 -8.79 6.93 3.26
CA GLY A 8 -8.79 6.10 4.48
C GLY A 8 -9.39 4.71 4.32
N HIS A 9 -9.81 4.31 3.11
CA HIS A 9 -10.37 2.97 2.87
C HIS A 9 -9.30 1.88 3.04
N LEU A 10 -9.69 0.76 3.64
CA LEU A 10 -8.82 -0.41 3.81
C LEU A 10 -8.90 -1.28 2.56
N ASN A 11 -7.75 -1.47 1.91
CA ASN A 11 -7.60 -2.28 0.71
C ASN A 11 -6.82 -3.57 1.03
N PRO A 12 -7.03 -4.64 0.25
CA PRO A 12 -6.27 -5.88 0.40
C PRO A 12 -4.78 -5.65 0.13
N ILE A 13 -3.92 -6.49 0.72
CA ILE A 13 -2.48 -6.46 0.46
C ILE A 13 -2.25 -6.79 -1.02
N GLY A 14 -1.44 -5.99 -1.71
CA GLY A 14 -1.20 -6.11 -3.16
C GLY A 14 -2.15 -5.29 -4.04
N ALA A 15 -3.11 -4.55 -3.46
CA ALA A 15 -3.93 -3.61 -4.23
C ALA A 15 -3.07 -2.45 -4.76
N LEU A 16 -3.00 -2.30 -6.08
CA LEU A 16 -2.32 -1.17 -6.73
C LEU A 16 -3.20 0.08 -6.81
N ILE A 17 -4.52 -0.09 -6.79
CA ILE A 17 -5.51 0.99 -6.90
C ILE A 17 -6.55 0.82 -5.78
N CYS A 18 -6.96 1.94 -5.18
CA CYS A 18 -7.99 1.96 -4.14
C CYS A 18 -9.35 1.59 -4.72
N GLU A 19 -9.99 0.54 -4.21
CA GLU A 19 -11.29 0.06 -4.70
C GLU A 19 -12.44 1.04 -4.41
N ASN A 20 -12.25 1.99 -3.49
CA ASN A 20 -13.28 2.96 -3.11
C ASN A 20 -13.15 4.30 -3.85
N CYS A 21 -11.94 4.81 -4.07
CA CYS A 21 -11.74 6.15 -4.64
C CYS A 21 -10.89 6.19 -5.92
N GLY A 22 -10.28 5.07 -6.31
CA GLY A 22 -9.45 4.97 -7.51
C GLY A 22 -8.07 5.61 -7.39
N SER A 23 -7.63 6.02 -6.19
CA SER A 23 -6.27 6.52 -5.98
C SER A 23 -5.23 5.42 -6.22
N ASP A 24 -4.07 5.79 -6.74
CA ASP A 24 -2.92 4.89 -6.79
C ASP A 24 -2.45 4.56 -5.35
N LEU A 25 -2.23 3.27 -5.11
CA LEU A 25 -1.72 2.72 -3.86
C LEU A 25 -0.34 2.06 -4.07
N SER A 26 0.20 2.07 -5.29
CA SER A 26 1.44 1.37 -5.66
C SER A 26 2.66 1.83 -4.87
N ASP A 27 2.65 3.05 -4.34
CA ASP A 27 3.67 3.65 -3.47
C ASP A 27 3.37 3.50 -1.96
N SER A 28 2.38 2.69 -1.59
CA SER A 28 2.04 2.52 -0.17
C SER A 28 3.13 1.68 0.53
N PRO A 29 3.76 2.17 1.61
CA PRO A 29 4.80 1.42 2.33
C PRO A 29 4.29 0.08 2.88
N ASP A 30 2.98 -0.05 3.13
CA ASP A 30 2.29 -1.29 3.48
C ASP A 30 2.28 -2.37 2.38
N LEU A 31 2.72 -2.06 1.15
CA LEU A 31 2.87 -3.04 0.06
C LEU A 31 4.13 -3.91 0.17
N GLY A 32 4.95 -3.73 1.21
CA GLY A 32 6.19 -4.47 1.34
C GLY A 32 7.26 -3.92 0.41
N GLY A 33 7.53 -2.61 0.52
CA GLY A 33 8.89 -2.15 0.27
C GLY A 33 9.77 -2.92 1.23
N PHE A 34 10.55 -3.85 0.69
CA PHE A 34 11.58 -4.55 1.44
C PHE A 34 12.48 -3.47 2.03
N ASP A 35 12.39 -3.26 3.34
CA ASP A 35 13.49 -2.74 4.12
C ASP A 35 14.62 -3.77 3.96
N ASP A 36 15.36 -3.70 2.85
CA ASP A 36 16.65 -4.38 2.69
C ASP A 36 17.66 -3.62 3.55
N ASP A 37 17.44 -3.68 4.86
CA ASP A 37 18.40 -3.35 5.90
C ASP A 37 18.39 -4.52 6.91
N GLU A 38 18.53 -5.75 6.39
CA GLU A 38 18.92 -6.91 7.20
C GLU A 38 19.99 -7.76 6.50
N TYR A 39 21.20 -7.19 6.53
CA TYR A 39 22.42 -7.80 7.09
C TYR A 39 23.14 -8.96 6.34
N TYR A 40 24.33 -8.59 5.82
CA TYR A 40 25.51 -9.39 5.39
C TYR A 40 25.50 -10.12 4.04
#